data_AF-A0ABD0R0V7-F1
#
_entry.id   AF-A0ABD0R0V7-F1
#
_cell.length_a   1.000
_cell.length_b   1.000
_cell.length_c   1.000
_cell.angle_alpha   90.00
_cell.angle_beta   90.00
_cell.angle_gamma   90.00
#
_symmetry.space_group_name_H-M   'P 1'
#
loop_
_entity.id
_entity.type
_entity.pdbx_description
1 polymer ?
#
loop_
_entity_poly.entity_id
_entity_poly.type
_entity_poly.pdbx_seq_one_letter_code
_entity_poly.pdbx_strand_id
1 'polypeptide(L)'
;EAGHAGKVLVFPGEYSHWHNMRAIIDALVDRNHSVTVLVSSSSPTVPHTRKERFDFNVFEVNMKKEEASAAWSEIINLWMNDTATKYERVFMFWRIMTNFMKFGDDVLKGMFHEDLLHTLRESHYDVLLSDLVMPFADLMAQKLNIPHVVSMRAMLAYALERLCGQMPAPPSYVPAVALQDHLTDHMSFTERVENMLLYIVHTTIYQLSV
;
A
#
# COMPACT_ATOMS: atom_id res chain seq x y z
N GLU A 1 11.57 25.47 -20.83
CA GLU A 1 10.19 24.94 -20.79
C GLU A 1 9.61 25.26 -19.41
N ALA A 2 8.46 25.92 -19.34
CA ALA A 2 7.78 26.11 -18.07
C ALA A 2 7.24 24.74 -17.66
N GLY A 3 7.80 24.14 -16.60
CA GLY A 3 7.34 22.83 -16.13
C GLY A 3 5.86 22.89 -15.78
N HIS A 4 5.05 22.08 -16.44
CA HIS A 4 3.63 21.97 -16.11
C HIS A 4 3.49 21.41 -14.69
N ALA A 5 2.99 22.24 -13.79
CA ALA A 5 2.60 21.87 -12.44
C ALA A 5 1.30 21.04 -12.50
N GLY A 6 1.43 19.72 -12.51
CA GLY A 6 0.28 18.80 -12.45
C GLY A 6 -0.40 18.76 -11.06
N LYS A 7 -1.67 18.38 -11.05
CA LYS A 7 -2.52 18.16 -9.87
C LYS A 7 -2.53 16.67 -9.51
N VAL A 8 -1.93 16.33 -8.38
CA VAL A 8 -1.69 14.94 -7.94
C VAL A 8 -2.64 14.57 -6.81
N LEU A 9 -3.44 13.52 -7.02
CA LEU A 9 -4.18 12.86 -5.95
C LEU A 9 -3.27 11.82 -5.32
N VAL A 10 -3.18 11.79 -3.98
CA VAL A 10 -2.33 10.83 -3.27
C VAL A 10 -3.17 9.98 -2.34
N PHE A 11 -3.04 8.65 -2.41
CA PHE A 11 -3.67 7.72 -1.48
C PHE A 11 -2.60 6.92 -0.72
N PRO A 12 -2.18 7.39 0.47
CA PRO A 12 -1.06 6.82 1.20
C PRO A 12 -1.51 5.64 2.08
N GLY A 13 -0.55 4.78 2.44
CA GLY A 13 -0.71 3.84 3.55
C GLY A 13 -0.47 4.50 4.92
N GLU A 14 -0.54 3.70 5.98
CA GLU A 14 -0.36 4.15 7.36
C GLU A 14 1.06 3.93 7.90
N TYR A 15 1.42 4.60 9.00
CA TYR A 15 2.71 4.47 9.69
C TYR A 15 3.93 4.71 8.78
N SER A 16 4.80 3.71 8.60
CA SER A 16 6.01 3.83 7.78
C SER A 16 5.69 4.13 6.31
N HIS A 17 4.56 3.63 5.80
CA HIS A 17 4.08 3.90 4.45
C HIS A 17 3.75 5.38 4.26
N TRP A 18 3.08 6.01 5.25
CA TRP A 18 2.86 7.45 5.25
C TRP A 18 4.18 8.23 5.20
N HIS A 19 5.18 7.83 5.98
CA HIS A 19 6.47 8.53 6.01
C HIS A 19 7.22 8.42 4.67
N ASN A 20 7.15 7.25 4.04
CA ASN A 20 7.70 7.03 2.69
C ASN A 20 6.99 7.92 1.65
N MET A 21 5.66 7.90 1.64
CA MET A 21 4.85 8.71 0.73
C MET A 21 5.03 10.21 0.98
N ARG A 22 5.21 10.62 2.23
CA ARG A 22 5.41 12.02 2.61
C ARG A 22 6.67 12.62 1.95
N ALA A 23 7.76 11.86 1.88
CA ALA A 23 8.96 12.32 1.19
C ALA A 23 8.70 12.60 -0.31
N ILE A 24 7.87 11.78 -0.96
CA ILE A 24 7.47 11.98 -2.36
C ILE A 24 6.54 13.19 -2.47
N ILE A 25 5.57 13.33 -1.57
CA ILE A 25 4.64 14.47 -1.51
C ILE A 25 5.41 15.79 -1.38
N ASP A 26 6.34 15.89 -0.43
CA ASP A 26 7.12 17.11 -0.22
C ASP A 26 7.95 17.45 -1.46
N ALA A 27 8.55 16.44 -2.11
CA ALA A 27 9.29 16.61 -3.35
C ALA A 27 8.42 17.07 -4.54
N LEU A 28 7.15 16.65 -4.59
CA LEU A 28 6.18 17.12 -5.59
C LEU A 28 5.77 18.57 -5.34
N VAL A 29 5.48 18.91 -4.09
CA VAL A 29 5.15 20.28 -3.67
C VAL A 29 6.30 21.24 -3.96
N ASP A 30 7.55 20.84 -3.67
CA ASP A 30 8.74 21.64 -3.96
C ASP A 30 8.96 21.86 -5.47
N ARG A 31 8.37 21.01 -6.31
CA ARG A 31 8.33 21.15 -7.78
C ARG A 31 7.07 21.88 -8.28
N ASN A 32 6.33 22.54 -7.39
CA ASN A 32 5.11 23.29 -7.64
C ASN A 32 3.89 22.45 -8.06
N HIS A 33 3.90 21.13 -7.86
CA HIS A 33 2.68 20.33 -8.06
C HIS A 33 1.64 20.64 -6.98
N SER A 34 0.37 20.72 -7.38
CA SER A 34 -0.75 20.78 -6.43
C SER A 34 -1.03 19.35 -5.95
N VAL A 35 -0.95 19.11 -4.65
CA VAL A 35 -1.12 17.78 -4.07
C VAL A 35 -2.33 17.77 -3.16
N THR A 36 -3.18 16.75 -3.32
CA THR A 36 -4.27 16.44 -2.39
C THR A 36 -4.09 15.03 -1.85
N VAL A 37 -4.01 14.88 -0.54
CA VAL A 37 -3.95 13.57 0.13
C VAL A 37 -5.37 13.11 0.46
N LEU A 38 -5.81 12.03 -0.20
CA LEU A 38 -7.05 11.31 0.11
C LEU A 38 -6.82 10.44 1.35
N VAL A 39 -7.64 10.63 2.38
CA VAL A 39 -7.42 10.01 3.69
C VAL A 39 -8.76 9.66 4.34
N SER A 40 -8.82 8.51 5.01
CA SER A 40 -10.01 8.11 5.78
C SER A 40 -10.12 8.92 7.08
N SER A 41 -11.34 9.22 7.52
CA SER A 41 -11.59 9.84 8.83
C SER A 41 -11.09 9.01 10.02
N SER A 42 -10.85 7.70 9.83
CA SER A 42 -10.28 6.80 10.84
C SER A 42 -8.75 6.67 10.79
N SER A 43 -8.05 7.42 9.93
CA SER A 43 -6.60 7.31 9.75
C SER A 43 -5.83 7.52 11.08
N PRO A 44 -5.06 6.52 11.55
CA PRO A 44 -4.28 6.63 12.77
C PRO A 44 -3.08 7.58 12.64
N THR A 45 -2.41 7.62 11.48
CA THR A 45 -1.08 8.23 11.34
C THR A 45 -1.10 9.56 10.61
N VAL A 46 -1.93 9.69 9.57
CA VAL A 46 -1.91 10.87 8.69
C VAL A 46 -2.50 12.07 9.44
N PRO A 47 -1.75 13.16 9.66
CA PRO A 47 -2.16 14.28 10.50
C PRO A 47 -3.08 15.26 9.74
N HIS A 48 -4.19 14.77 9.21
CA HIS A 48 -5.10 15.48 8.30
C HIS A 48 -5.84 16.68 8.92
N THR A 49 -5.69 16.92 10.22
CA THR A 49 -6.20 18.12 10.92
C THR A 49 -5.18 19.27 10.99
N ARG A 50 -3.92 19.01 10.63
CA ARG A 50 -2.86 20.02 10.63
C ARG A 50 -2.82 20.74 9.29
N LYS A 51 -2.50 22.04 9.33
CA LYS A 51 -2.26 22.82 8.13
C LYS A 51 -0.92 22.40 7.50
N GLU A 52 -0.95 22.11 6.21
CA GLU A 52 0.20 21.66 5.42
C GLU A 52 0.38 22.53 4.17
N ARG A 53 1.43 22.28 3.40
CA ARG A 53 1.67 22.90 2.08
C ARG A 53 0.88 22.24 0.94
N PHE A 54 0.02 21.29 1.29
CA PHE A 54 -0.84 20.51 0.40
C PHE A 54 -2.19 20.30 1.09
N ASP A 55 -3.18 19.85 0.33
CA ASP A 55 -4.55 19.71 0.81
C ASP A 55 -4.85 18.28 1.27
N PHE A 56 -5.84 18.13 2.15
CA PHE A 56 -6.41 16.84 2.52
C PHE A 56 -7.85 16.75 2.01
N ASN A 57 -8.21 15.59 1.46
CA ASN A 57 -9.60 15.21 1.23
C ASN A 57 -9.93 14.05 2.16
N VAL A 58 -10.70 14.35 3.21
CA VAL A 58 -11.08 13.37 4.23
C VAL A 58 -12.40 12.74 3.82
N PHE A 59 -12.42 11.42 3.66
CA PHE A 59 -13.65 10.66 3.41
C PHE A 59 -14.09 9.90 4.66
N GLU A 60 -15.39 9.90 4.89
CA GLU A 60 -15.98 9.26 6.07
C GLU A 60 -16.02 7.74 5.91
N VAL A 61 -15.71 7.05 7.01
CA VAL A 61 -15.86 5.60 7.16
C VAL A 61 -16.56 5.30 8.47
N ASN A 62 -17.22 4.14 8.56
CA ASN A 62 -17.92 3.74 9.78
C ASN A 62 -16.97 3.33 10.91
N MET A 63 -15.79 2.83 10.54
CA MET A 63 -14.78 2.36 11.48
C MET A 63 -14.23 3.50 12.33
N LYS A 64 -14.07 3.25 13.63
CA LYS A 64 -13.44 4.22 14.53
C LYS A 64 -11.93 4.22 14.37
N LYS A 65 -11.30 5.36 14.69
CA LYS A 65 -9.84 5.52 14.64
C LYS A 65 -9.11 4.47 15.49
N GLU A 66 -9.64 4.12 16.65
CA GLU A 66 -9.06 3.13 17.56
C GLU A 66 -9.09 1.72 16.95
N GLU A 67 -10.16 1.38 16.24
CA GLU A 67 -10.33 0.09 15.56
C GLU A 67 -9.37 -0.03 14.38
N ALA A 68 -9.26 1.02 13.56
CA ALA A 68 -8.28 1.11 12.49
C ALA A 68 -6.84 1.02 13.04
N SER A 69 -6.55 1.74 14.13
CA SER A 69 -5.25 1.70 14.81
C SER A 69 -4.92 0.29 15.31
N ALA A 70 -5.90 -0.43 15.87
CA ALA A 70 -5.73 -1.80 16.33
C ALA A 70 -5.45 -2.76 15.17
N ALA A 71 -6.19 -2.66 14.05
CA ALA A 71 -5.97 -3.48 12.87
C ALA A 71 -4.55 -3.32 12.30
N TRP A 72 -4.08 -2.08 12.18
CA TRP A 72 -2.70 -1.80 11.77
C TRP A 72 -1.66 -2.26 12.79
N SER A 73 -1.95 -2.14 14.09
CA SER A 73 -1.05 -2.62 15.14
C SER A 73 -0.89 -4.13 15.09
N GLU A 74 -1.94 -4.90 14.76
CA GLU A 74 -1.80 -6.35 14.55
C GLU A 74 -0.84 -6.67 13.40
N ILE A 75 -0.94 -5.95 12.28
CA ILE A 75 -0.02 -6.10 11.13
C ILE A 75 1.40 -5.76 11.57
N ILE A 76 1.63 -4.60 12.19
CA ILE A 76 2.96 -4.18 12.64
C ILE A 76 3.55 -5.21 13.60
N ASN A 77 2.78 -5.68 14.57
CA ASN A 77 3.23 -6.69 15.51
C ASN A 77 3.60 -8.01 14.82
N LEU A 78 2.89 -8.41 13.76
CA LEU A 78 3.27 -9.59 12.98
C LEU A 78 4.64 -9.41 12.30
N TRP A 79 4.89 -8.25 11.71
CA TRP A 79 6.16 -7.95 11.05
C TRP A 79 7.32 -7.78 12.03
N MET A 80 7.04 -7.29 13.24
CA MET A 80 8.03 -7.08 14.29
C MET A 80 8.27 -8.33 15.16
N ASN A 81 7.43 -9.36 15.05
CA ASN A 81 7.54 -10.57 15.88
C ASN A 81 8.62 -11.53 15.32
N ASP A 82 9.81 -11.42 15.89
CA ASP A 82 10.95 -12.28 15.62
C ASP A 82 10.86 -13.64 16.32
N THR A 83 10.16 -13.72 17.47
CA THR A 83 10.05 -14.92 18.31
C THR A 83 9.13 -16.02 17.79
N ALA A 84 8.15 -15.70 16.94
CA ALA A 84 7.20 -16.69 16.43
C ALA A 84 7.85 -17.69 15.48
N THR A 85 7.44 -18.97 15.57
CA THR A 85 7.88 -19.99 14.60
C THR A 85 7.31 -19.71 13.20
N LYS A 86 7.89 -20.34 12.18
CA LYS A 86 7.45 -20.18 10.78
C LYS A 86 5.97 -20.49 10.59
N TYR A 87 5.47 -21.57 11.20
CA TYR A 87 4.07 -21.99 11.08
C TYR A 87 3.12 -21.06 11.84
N GLU A 88 3.51 -20.59 13.03
CA GLU A 88 2.73 -19.61 13.80
C GLU A 88 2.60 -18.30 13.03
N ARG A 89 3.67 -17.81 12.39
CA ARG A 89 3.62 -16.59 11.56
C ARG A 89 2.63 -16.71 10.40
N VAL A 90 2.59 -17.85 9.72
CA VAL A 90 1.61 -18.08 8.64
C VAL A 90 0.18 -18.04 9.18
N PHE A 91 -0.12 -18.74 10.28
CA PHE A 91 -1.46 -18.73 10.86
C PHE A 91 -1.87 -17.33 11.36
N MET A 92 -0.95 -16.61 12.00
CA MET A 92 -1.19 -15.23 12.44
C MET A 92 -1.43 -14.31 11.24
N PHE A 93 -0.66 -14.44 10.15
CA PHE A 93 -0.89 -13.69 8.92
C PHE A 93 -2.32 -13.89 8.39
N TRP A 94 -2.78 -15.14 8.26
CA TRP A 94 -4.15 -15.42 7.80
C TRP A 94 -5.22 -14.80 8.70
N ARG A 95 -5.07 -14.90 10.02
CA ARG A 95 -5.98 -14.27 10.99
C ARG A 95 -6.03 -12.75 10.83
N ILE A 96 -4.87 -12.13 10.72
CA ILE A 96 -4.72 -10.66 10.64
C ILE A 96 -5.26 -10.16 9.30
N MET A 97 -4.97 -10.85 8.20
CA MET A 97 -5.53 -10.51 6.88
C MET A 97 -7.06 -10.55 6.87
N THR A 98 -7.69 -11.44 7.64
CA THR A 98 -9.15 -11.48 7.78
C THR A 98 -9.70 -10.20 8.43
N ASN A 99 -9.03 -9.70 9.47
CA ASN A 99 -9.40 -8.42 10.09
C ASN A 99 -9.11 -7.24 9.16
N PHE A 100 -7.99 -7.27 8.44
CA PHE A 100 -7.63 -6.24 7.48
C PHE A 100 -8.60 -6.18 6.29
N MET A 101 -9.19 -7.30 5.88
CA MET A 101 -10.25 -7.31 4.86
C MET A 101 -11.51 -6.57 5.33
N LYS A 102 -11.87 -6.64 6.63
CA LYS A 102 -12.98 -5.84 7.17
C LYS A 102 -12.67 -4.34 7.14
N PHE A 103 -11.44 -3.97 7.48
CA PHE A 103 -10.95 -2.60 7.29
C PHE A 103 -11.02 -2.18 5.81
N GLY A 104 -10.61 -3.05 4.90
CA GLY A 104 -10.71 -2.84 3.46
C GLY A 104 -12.15 -2.60 2.99
N ASP A 105 -13.13 -3.37 3.47
CA ASP A 105 -14.54 -3.21 3.09
C ASP A 105 -15.13 -1.85 3.51
N ASP A 106 -14.80 -1.37 4.71
CA ASP A 106 -15.23 -0.04 5.16
C ASP A 106 -14.55 1.08 4.38
N VAL A 107 -13.25 0.95 4.10
CA VAL A 107 -12.51 1.89 3.25
C VAL A 107 -13.09 1.90 1.83
N LEU A 108 -13.41 0.74 1.26
CA LEU A 108 -14.05 0.61 -0.06
C LEU A 108 -15.38 1.38 -0.10
N LYS A 109 -16.26 1.16 0.88
CA LYS A 109 -17.55 1.84 0.95
C LYS A 109 -17.40 3.37 1.04
N GLY A 110 -16.45 3.85 1.83
CA GLY A 110 -16.16 5.29 1.94
C GLY A 110 -15.55 5.87 0.66
N MET A 111 -14.55 5.19 0.08
CA MET A 111 -13.84 5.64 -1.13
C MET A 111 -14.76 5.70 -2.35
N PHE A 112 -15.73 4.80 -2.48
CA PHE A 112 -16.64 4.76 -3.63
C PHE A 112 -18.02 5.32 -3.32
N HIS A 113 -18.15 6.13 -2.25
CA HIS A 113 -19.35 6.92 -2.03
C HIS A 113 -19.55 7.94 -3.16
N GLU A 114 -20.78 8.07 -3.66
CA GLU A 114 -21.08 8.88 -4.87
C GLU A 114 -20.64 10.35 -4.71
N ASP A 115 -20.88 10.96 -3.55
CA ASP A 115 -20.48 12.35 -3.28
C ASP A 115 -18.96 12.56 -3.38
N LEU A 116 -18.17 11.60 -2.89
CA LEU A 116 -16.72 11.66 -2.97
C LEU A 116 -16.26 11.46 -4.41
N LEU A 117 -16.78 10.44 -5.11
CA LEU A 117 -16.45 10.19 -6.51
C LEU A 117 -16.78 11.39 -7.40
N HIS A 118 -17.94 12.01 -7.19
CA HIS A 118 -18.33 13.24 -7.88
C HIS A 118 -17.31 14.36 -7.61
N THR A 119 -16.99 14.60 -6.34
CA THR A 119 -16.01 15.64 -5.94
C THR A 119 -14.62 15.40 -6.54
N LEU A 120 -14.16 14.15 -6.56
CA LEU A 120 -12.86 13.78 -7.14
C LEU A 120 -12.83 13.92 -8.67
N ARG A 121 -13.94 13.64 -9.36
CA ARG A 121 -14.07 13.86 -10.83
C ARG A 121 -14.01 15.34 -11.19
N GLU A 122 -14.80 16.16 -10.51
CA GLU A 122 -14.83 17.61 -10.74
C GLU A 122 -13.52 18.31 -10.35
N SER A 123 -12.69 17.63 -9.55
CA SER A 123 -11.37 18.14 -9.18
C SER A 123 -10.32 18.04 -10.30
N HIS A 124 -10.56 17.28 -11.38
CA HIS A 124 -9.65 17.15 -12.54
C HIS A 124 -8.19 16.88 -12.15
N TYR A 125 -7.94 15.81 -11.38
CA TYR A 125 -6.57 15.37 -11.09
C TYR A 125 -5.88 14.82 -12.35
N ASP A 126 -4.57 15.01 -12.47
CA ASP A 126 -3.78 14.53 -13.61
C ASP A 126 -3.24 13.11 -13.39
N VAL A 127 -3.06 12.70 -12.13
CA VAL A 127 -2.50 11.39 -11.77
C VAL A 127 -2.90 11.01 -10.34
N LEU A 128 -3.13 9.72 -10.11
CA LEU A 128 -3.23 9.13 -8.79
C LEU A 128 -1.89 8.50 -8.41
N LEU A 129 -1.29 8.93 -7.30
CA LEU A 129 -0.14 8.28 -6.67
C LEU A 129 -0.62 7.50 -5.44
N SER A 130 -0.44 6.18 -5.38
CA SER A 130 -0.87 5.40 -4.22
C SER A 130 0.18 4.48 -3.66
N ASP A 131 0.02 4.14 -2.38
CA ASP A 131 0.74 3.05 -1.74
C ASP A 131 -0.03 1.72 -1.95
N LEU A 132 0.63 0.66 -2.43
CA LEU A 132 -0.03 -0.63 -2.70
C LEU A 132 -0.46 -1.38 -1.44
N VAL A 133 -0.02 -0.97 -0.25
CA VAL A 133 -0.55 -1.57 0.98
C VAL A 133 -2.04 -1.28 1.14
N MET A 134 -2.53 -0.19 0.53
CA MET A 134 -3.94 0.18 0.53
C MET A 134 -4.64 -0.41 -0.70
N PRO A 135 -5.74 -1.16 -0.51
CA PRO A 135 -6.48 -1.75 -1.63
C PRO A 135 -7.29 -0.69 -2.41
N PHE A 136 -7.73 -1.06 -3.62
CA PHE A 136 -8.70 -0.34 -4.46
C PHE A 136 -8.26 0.99 -5.09
N ALA A 137 -6.99 1.38 -4.93
CA ALA A 137 -6.45 2.57 -5.57
C ALA A 137 -6.48 2.49 -7.11
N ASP A 138 -6.23 1.30 -7.65
CA ASP A 138 -6.32 0.99 -9.07
C ASP A 138 -7.74 1.17 -9.62
N LEU A 139 -8.75 0.67 -8.91
CA LEU A 139 -10.15 0.88 -9.26
C LEU A 139 -10.55 2.35 -9.20
N MET A 140 -10.02 3.11 -8.22
CA MET A 140 -10.22 4.55 -8.13
C MET A 140 -9.64 5.28 -9.35
N ALA A 141 -8.40 4.97 -9.74
CA ALA A 141 -7.79 5.54 -10.94
C ALA A 141 -8.62 5.25 -12.21
N GLN A 142 -9.15 4.03 -12.34
CA GLN A 142 -10.04 3.68 -13.45
C GLN A 142 -11.35 4.48 -13.43
N LYS A 143 -11.98 4.68 -12.26
CA LYS A 143 -13.22 5.46 -12.11
C LYS A 143 -13.04 6.95 -12.38
N LEU A 144 -11.84 7.47 -12.14
CA LEU A 144 -11.46 8.85 -12.44
C LEU A 144 -10.91 9.01 -13.87
N ASN A 145 -10.57 7.89 -14.53
CA ASN A 145 -9.95 7.84 -15.86
C ASN A 145 -8.62 8.63 -15.91
N ILE A 146 -7.75 8.39 -14.92
CA ILE A 146 -6.43 9.05 -14.80
C ILE A 146 -5.31 8.01 -14.68
N PRO A 147 -4.08 8.35 -15.09
CA PRO A 147 -2.91 7.51 -14.84
C PRO A 147 -2.75 7.15 -13.36
N HIS A 148 -2.35 5.91 -13.11
CA HIS A 148 -2.06 5.39 -11.77
C HIS A 148 -0.56 5.16 -11.62
N VAL A 149 0.05 5.87 -10.68
CA VAL A 149 1.43 5.69 -10.26
C VAL A 149 1.44 5.07 -8.88
N VAL A 150 2.34 4.12 -8.70
CA VAL A 150 2.35 3.25 -7.55
C VAL A 150 3.69 3.37 -6.84
N SER A 151 3.64 3.52 -5.52
CA SER A 151 4.81 3.49 -4.64
C SER A 151 4.71 2.31 -3.69
N MET A 152 5.68 1.42 -3.74
CA MET A 152 5.81 0.29 -2.82
C MET A 152 7.29 -0.08 -2.77
N ARG A 153 7.81 -0.38 -1.58
CA ARG A 153 9.21 -0.85 -1.46
C ARG A 153 9.37 -2.24 -2.06
N ALA A 154 8.52 -3.16 -1.64
CA ALA A 154 8.46 -4.51 -2.15
C ALA A 154 7.15 -5.20 -1.74
N MET A 155 6.55 -5.95 -2.65
CA MET A 155 5.49 -6.91 -2.37
C MET A 155 6.09 -8.27 -1.97
N LEU A 156 5.28 -9.12 -1.32
CA LEU A 156 5.67 -10.49 -0.99
C LEU A 156 6.17 -11.24 -2.24
N ALA A 157 7.38 -11.78 -2.15
CA ALA A 157 8.14 -12.41 -3.23
C ALA A 157 8.20 -11.61 -4.55
N TYR A 158 8.11 -10.28 -4.47
CA TYR A 158 8.09 -9.37 -5.62
C TYR A 158 7.02 -9.71 -6.66
N ALA A 159 5.86 -10.26 -6.23
CA ALA A 159 4.85 -10.77 -7.15
C ALA A 159 4.37 -9.68 -8.14
N LEU A 160 4.02 -8.49 -7.64
CA LEU A 160 3.54 -7.38 -8.45
C LEU A 160 4.63 -6.80 -9.34
N GLU A 161 5.83 -6.61 -8.81
CA GLU A 161 6.97 -6.05 -9.51
C GLU A 161 7.39 -6.95 -10.67
N ARG A 162 7.37 -8.27 -10.47
CA ARG A 162 7.68 -9.25 -11.53
C ARG A 162 6.58 -9.36 -12.57
N LEU A 163 5.32 -9.49 -12.14
CA LEU A 163 4.20 -9.82 -13.02
C LEU A 163 3.65 -8.60 -13.74
N CYS A 164 3.54 -7.46 -13.05
CA CYS A 164 2.99 -6.22 -13.60
C CYS A 164 4.09 -5.23 -13.96
N GLY A 165 5.11 -5.11 -13.10
CA GLY A 165 6.22 -4.17 -13.28
C GLY A 165 7.34 -4.64 -14.20
N GLN A 166 7.29 -5.89 -14.68
CA GLN A 166 8.31 -6.53 -15.53
C GLN A 166 9.73 -6.49 -14.92
N MET A 167 9.84 -6.39 -13.59
CA MET A 167 11.10 -6.36 -12.87
C MET A 167 11.66 -7.79 -12.73
N PRO A 168 12.85 -8.10 -13.28
CA PRO A 168 13.43 -9.42 -13.12
C PRO A 168 13.88 -9.64 -11.67
N ALA A 169 13.25 -10.58 -10.98
CA ALA A 169 13.66 -11.06 -9.66
C ALA A 169 13.78 -12.60 -9.69
N PRO A 170 14.94 -13.14 -10.12
CA PRO A 170 15.17 -14.58 -10.22
C PRO A 170 15.34 -15.23 -8.84
N PRO A 171 14.55 -16.26 -8.51
CA PRO A 171 14.55 -16.88 -7.18
C PRO A 171 15.86 -17.57 -6.78
N SER A 172 16.79 -17.78 -7.72
CA SER A 172 18.05 -18.47 -7.43
C SER A 172 19.07 -17.61 -6.66
N TYR A 173 18.91 -16.28 -6.67
CA TYR A 173 19.83 -15.35 -5.98
C TYR A 173 19.16 -14.07 -5.46
N VAL A 174 17.90 -13.79 -5.80
CA VAL A 174 17.14 -12.69 -5.17
C VAL A 174 16.32 -13.25 -4.02
N PRO A 175 16.56 -12.85 -2.76
CA PRO A 175 15.78 -13.30 -1.61
C PRO A 175 14.36 -12.79 -1.71
N ALA A 176 13.37 -13.68 -1.59
CA ALA A 176 11.97 -13.31 -1.56
C ALA A 176 11.74 -12.39 -0.37
N VAL A 177 11.11 -11.25 -0.62
CA VAL A 177 10.54 -10.45 0.47
C VAL A 177 9.43 -11.28 1.10
N ALA A 178 9.65 -11.72 2.33
CA ALA A 178 8.76 -12.60 3.05
C ALA A 178 8.69 -12.16 4.52
N LEU A 179 7.86 -12.82 5.30
CA LEU A 179 7.75 -12.63 6.75
C LEU A 179 8.98 -13.15 7.54
N GLN A 180 10.05 -13.54 6.85
CA GLN A 180 11.25 -14.13 7.45
C GLN A 180 12.49 -13.37 6.95
N ASP A 181 13.41 -13.10 7.87
CA ASP A 181 14.61 -12.29 7.62
C ASP A 181 15.90 -13.13 7.54
N HIS A 182 15.81 -14.45 7.36
CA HIS A 182 16.98 -15.32 7.30
C HIS A 182 17.57 -15.47 5.88
N LEU A 183 16.80 -15.14 4.84
CA LEU A 183 17.25 -15.26 3.46
C LEU A 183 18.03 -14.01 3.04
N THR A 184 19.25 -14.19 2.57
CA THR A 184 20.14 -13.11 2.09
C THR A 184 20.56 -13.38 0.64
N ASP A 185 21.24 -12.44 -0.02
CA ASP A 185 21.80 -12.65 -1.37
C ASP A 185 22.82 -13.82 -1.43
N HIS A 186 23.33 -14.24 -0.28
CA HIS A 186 24.18 -15.41 -0.11
C HIS A 186 23.41 -16.62 0.48
N MET A 187 22.67 -17.34 -0.37
CA MET A 187 21.92 -18.56 0.00
C MET A 187 22.68 -19.86 -0.29
N SER A 188 22.63 -20.80 0.66
CA SER A 188 22.91 -22.23 0.48
C SER A 188 21.90 -22.89 -0.48
N PHE A 189 22.19 -24.13 -0.90
CA PHE A 189 21.28 -24.88 -1.79
C PHE A 189 19.87 -25.03 -1.18
N THR A 190 19.78 -25.38 0.11
CA THR A 190 18.50 -25.54 0.81
C THR A 190 17.72 -24.23 0.91
N GLU A 191 18.39 -23.12 1.19
CA GLU A 191 17.77 -21.79 1.24
C GLU A 191 17.28 -21.34 -0.13
N ARG A 192 17.99 -21.68 -1.22
CA ARG A 192 17.51 -21.43 -2.59
C ARG A 192 16.24 -22.20 -2.92
N VAL A 193 16.13 -23.46 -2.46
CA VAL A 193 14.91 -24.26 -2.63
C VAL A 193 13.76 -23.65 -1.84
N GLU A 194 13.99 -23.28 -0.58
CA GLU A 194 13.01 -22.56 0.25
C GLU A 194 12.55 -21.27 -0.43
N ASN A 195 13.49 -20.47 -0.92
CA ASN A 195 13.22 -19.22 -1.61
C ASN A 195 12.36 -19.45 -2.86
N MET A 196 12.70 -20.44 -3.70
CA MET A 196 11.91 -20.79 -4.87
C MET A 196 10.46 -21.17 -4.49
N LEU A 197 10.27 -21.93 -3.41
CA LEU A 197 8.93 -22.28 -2.92
C LEU A 197 8.14 -21.05 -2.47
N LEU A 198 8.78 -20.09 -1.80
CA LEU A 198 8.14 -18.81 -1.43
C LEU A 198 7.66 -18.05 -2.66
N TYR A 199 8.48 -17.94 -3.70
CA TYR A 199 8.08 -17.34 -4.98
C TYR A 199 6.87 -18.04 -5.60
N ILE A 200 6.85 -19.37 -5.63
CA ILE A 200 5.74 -20.16 -6.19
C ILE A 200 4.45 -19.93 -5.38
N VAL A 201 4.52 -20.02 -4.06
CA VAL A 201 3.36 -19.85 -3.17
C VAL A 201 2.77 -18.46 -3.32
N HIS A 202 3.59 -17.41 -3.21
CA HIS A 202 3.10 -16.03 -3.30
C HIS A 202 2.62 -15.66 -4.71
N THR A 203 3.25 -16.18 -5.77
CA THR A 203 2.77 -16.00 -7.15
C THR A 203 1.40 -16.65 -7.33
N THR A 204 1.23 -17.88 -6.85
CA THR A 204 -0.05 -18.60 -6.95
C THR A 204 -1.15 -17.89 -6.17
N ILE A 205 -0.88 -17.46 -4.93
CA ILE A 205 -1.85 -16.73 -4.11
C ILE A 205 -2.27 -15.42 -4.81
N TYR A 206 -1.31 -14.66 -5.33
CA TYR A 206 -1.61 -13.43 -6.06
C TYR A 206 -2.53 -13.70 -7.26
N GLN A 207 -2.20 -14.68 -8.10
CA GLN A 207 -3.00 -15.03 -9.28
C GLN A 207 -4.41 -15.56 -8.95
N LEU A 208 -4.61 -16.16 -7.77
CA LEU A 208 -5.93 -16.60 -7.31
C LEU A 208 -6.76 -15.47 -6.69
N SER A 209 -6.12 -14.35 -6.33
CA SER A 209 -6.75 -13.22 -5.66
C SER A 209 -7.11 -12.07 -6.61
N VAL A 210 -6.64 -12.13 -7.87
CA VAL A 210 -6.93 -11.20 -8.97
C VAL A 210 -7.86 -11.87 -9.96
#